data_AF-A0A2M7U023-F1
#
_entry.id   AF-A0A2M7U023-F1
#
_cell.length_a   1.000
_cell.length_b   1.000
_cell.length_c   1.000
_cell.angle_alpha   90.00
_cell.angle_beta   90.00
_cell.angle_gamma   90.00
#
_symmetry.space_group_name_H-M   'P 1'
#
loop_
_entity.id
_entity.type
_entity.pdbx_description
1 polymer ?
#
loop_
_entity_poly.entity_id
_entity_poly.type
_entity_poly.pdbx_seq_one_letter_code
_entity_poly.pdbx_strand_id
1 'polypeptide(L)' 'FEYLDGPVKRVAAKDSPVPFNWFLEDVVLPQTGEIRDAAEELLRF' A
#
# COMPACT_ATOMS: atom_id res chain seq x y z
N PHE A 1 -2.19 15.83 15.29
CA PHE A 1 -0.78 15.71 14.86
C PHE A 1 0.15 15.46 16.04
N GLU A 2 -0.12 16.01 17.22
CA GLU A 2 0.76 15.86 18.41
C GLU A 2 0.85 14.44 19.00
N TYR A 3 -0.02 13.51 18.57
CA TYR A 3 -0.05 12.11 19.00
C TYR A 3 0.38 11.13 17.89
N LEU A 4 0.87 11.63 16.75
CA LEU A 4 1.38 10.77 15.68
C LEU A 4 2.87 10.53 15.93
N ASP A 5 3.20 9.30 16.30
CA ASP A 5 4.59 8.85 16.47
C ASP A 5 5.31 8.67 15.12
N GLY A 6 4.57 8.71 14.00
CA GLY A 6 5.13 8.58 12.65
C GLY A 6 4.29 9.29 11.59
N PRO A 7 4.79 9.36 10.34
CA PRO A 7 4.06 9.98 9.23
C PRO A 7 2.84 9.14 8.81
N VAL A 8 1.79 9.79 8.32
CA VAL A 8 0.64 9.09 7.72
C VAL A 8 1.02 8.59 6.33
N LYS A 9 1.03 7.26 6.13
CA LYS A 9 1.32 6.62 4.84
C LYS A 9 0.03 6.10 4.18
N ARG A 10 -0.01 6.12 2.85
CA ARG A 10 -1.13 5.58 2.05
C ARG A 10 -0.65 4.40 1.23
N VAL A 11 -1.44 3.32 1.23
CA VAL A 11 -1.28 2.17 0.35
C VAL A 11 -2.48 2.18 -0.59
N ALA A 12 -2.23 2.26 -1.89
CA ALA A 12 -3.24 2.44 -2.93
C ALA A 12 -2.84 1.71 -4.21
N ALA A 13 -3.79 1.59 -5.13
CA ALA A 13 -3.54 0.99 -6.42
C ALA A 13 -2.45 1.76 -7.19
N LYS A 14 -1.80 1.08 -8.12
CA LYS A 14 -0.84 1.74 -9.03
C LYS A 14 -1.53 2.80 -9.86
N ASP A 15 -0.78 3.83 -10.23
CA ASP A 15 -1.27 4.96 -11.05
C ASP A 15 -1.42 4.55 -12.52
N SER A 16 -2.33 3.62 -12.77
CA SER A 16 -2.62 3.04 -14.08
C SER A 16 -4.06 2.53 -14.13
N PRO A 17 -4.69 2.47 -15.31
CA PRO A 17 -5.98 1.78 -15.47
C PRO A 17 -5.90 0.32 -15.01
N VAL A 18 -6.99 -0.20 -14.44
CA VAL A 18 -7.06 -1.60 -14.04
C VAL A 18 -7.17 -2.49 -15.29
N PRO A 19 -6.23 -3.42 -15.50
CA PRO A 19 -6.25 -4.32 -16.66
C PRO A 19 -7.21 -5.50 -16.44
N PHE A 20 -7.72 -6.07 -17.53
CA PHE A 20 -8.61 -7.25 -17.48
C PHE A 20 -7.88 -8.57 -17.19
N ASN A 21 -6.57 -8.62 -17.46
CA ASN A 21 -5.77 -9.81 -17.21
C ASN A 21 -5.58 -10.00 -15.69
N TRP A 22 -6.02 -11.12 -15.14
CA TRP A 22 -5.91 -11.45 -13.71
C TRP A 22 -4.51 -11.26 -13.13
N PHE A 23 -3.47 -11.69 -13.84
CA PHE A 23 -2.09 -11.54 -13.36
C PHE A 23 -1.66 -10.08 -13.25
N LEU A 24 -2.20 -9.21 -14.09
CA LEU A 24 -1.88 -7.79 -14.07
C LEU A 24 -2.80 -7.02 -13.12
N GLU A 25 -4.03 -7.49 -12.92
CA GLU A 25 -4.98 -6.94 -11.95
C GLU A 25 -4.41 -7.04 -10.53
N ASP A 26 -3.91 -8.20 -10.14
CA ASP A 26 -3.29 -8.43 -8.83
C ASP A 26 -2.10 -7.51 -8.56
N VAL A 27 -1.39 -7.13 -9.63
CA VAL A 27 -0.21 -6.25 -9.57
C VAL A 27 -0.60 -4.77 -9.48
N VAL A 28 -1.81 -4.39 -9.92
CA VAL A 28 -2.31 -3.02 -9.88
C VAL A 28 -3.08 -2.75 -8.60
N LEU A 29 -3.83 -3.73 -8.09
CA LEU A 29 -4.63 -3.59 -6.87
C LEU A 29 -3.76 -3.80 -5.62
N PRO A 30 -4.06 -3.07 -4.52
CA PRO A 30 -3.35 -3.24 -3.25
C PRO A 30 -3.53 -4.66 -2.71
N GLN A 31 -2.42 -5.30 -2.39
CA GLN A 31 -2.44 -6.63 -1.78
C GLN A 31 -2.16 -6.58 -0.28
N THR A 32 -2.62 -7.59 0.46
CA THR A 32 -2.40 -7.68 1.91
C THR A 32 -0.91 -7.67 2.28
N GLY A 33 -0.05 -8.23 1.42
CA GLY A 33 1.40 -8.20 1.59
C GLY A 33 1.95 -6.77 1.63
N GLU A 34 1.51 -5.91 0.71
CA GLU A 34 1.96 -4.50 0.65
C GLU A 34 1.48 -3.70 1.86
N ILE A 35 0.29 -4.01 2.38
CA ILE A 35 -0.24 -3.38 3.60
C ILE A 35 0.62 -3.77 4.81
N ARG A 36 0.95 -5.05 4.96
CA ARG A 36 1.84 -5.53 6.02
C ARG A 36 3.19 -4.84 5.93
N ASP A 37 3.79 -4.81 4.75
CA ASP A 37 5.14 -4.25 4.57
C ASP A 37 5.15 -2.75 4.88
N ALA A 38 4.10 -2.01 4.48
CA ALA A 38 3.94 -0.61 4.83
C ALA A 38 3.73 -0.39 6.35
N ALA A 39 3.01 -1.28 7.03
CA ALA A 39 2.83 -1.22 8.49
C ALA A 39 4.13 -1.54 9.23
N GLU A 40 4.89 -2.54 8.79
CA GLU A 40 6.21 -2.87 9.35
C GLU A 40 7.21 -1.71 9.15
N GLU A 41 7.17 -1.03 8.01
CA GLU A 41 7.98 0.17 7.78
C GLU A 41 7.59 1.31 8.73
N LEU A 42 6.28 1.55 8.91
CA LEU A 42 5.77 2.57 9.85
C LEU A 42 6.18 2.30 11.30
N LEU A 43 6.24 1.03 11.73
CA LEU A 43 6.67 0.66 13.07
C LEU A 43 8.18 0.88 13.32
N ARG A 44 8.99 1.09 12.27
CA ARG A 44 10.44 1.32 12.37
C ARG A 44 10.85 2.79 12.32
N PHE A 45 9.89 3.70 12.11
CA PHE A 45 10.11 5.14 12.26
C PHE A 45 10.24 5.49 13.75
#